data_AF-A0A7C7I4U3-F1
#
_entry.id   AF-A0A7C7I4U3-F1
#
_cell.length_a   1.000
_cell.length_b   1.000
_cell.length_c   1.000
_cell.angle_alpha   90.00
_cell.angle_beta   90.00
_cell.angle_gamma   90.00
#
_symmetry.space_group_name_H-M   'P 1'
#
loop_
_entity.id
_entity.type
_entity.pdbx_description
1 polymer ?
#
loop_
_entity_poly.entity_id
_entity_poly.type
_entity_poly.pdbx_seq_one_letter_code
_entity_poly.pdbx_strand_id
1 'polypeptide(L)' 'MSAIVSVSGRQILDSRGNPTVEAEITLETGVTGRAAVPSGAST' A
#
# COMPACT_ATOMS: atom_id res chain seq x y z
N MET A 1 -14.08 12.93 9.68
CA MET A 1 -13.24 11.93 10.39
C MET A 1 -12.46 11.16 9.35
N SER A 2 -11.14 11.17 9.48
CA SER A 2 -10.18 10.59 8.53
C SER A 2 -8.91 10.13 9.25
N ALA A 3 -8.97 9.88 10.56
CA ALA A 3 -7.84 9.37 11.30
C ALA A 3 -7.51 7.95 10.81
N ILE A 4 -6.21 7.68 10.63
CA ILE A 4 -5.71 6.35 10.27
C ILE A 4 -5.63 5.52 11.54
N VAL A 5 -6.18 4.31 11.51
CA VAL A 5 -6.18 3.38 12.66
C VAL A 5 -5.34 2.12 12.40
N SER A 6 -5.05 1.81 11.14
CA SER A 6 -4.18 0.68 10.79
C SER A 6 -3.46 0.91 9.46
N VAL A 7 -2.22 0.45 9.38
CA VAL A 7 -1.39 0.43 8.18
C VAL A 7 -0.71 -0.93 8.08
N SER A 8 -0.89 -1.63 6.97
CA SER A 8 -0.26 -2.93 6.69
C SER A 8 0.47 -2.87 5.35
N GLY A 9 1.77 -3.18 5.37
CA GLY A 9 2.59 -3.31 4.17
C GLY A 9 2.84 -4.77 3.80
N ARG A 10 2.89 -5.08 2.51
CA ARG A 10 3.32 -6.39 2.00
C ARG A 10 4.14 -6.25 0.72
N GLN A 11 5.02 -7.22 0.49
CA GLN A 11 5.73 -7.35 -0.78
C GLN A 11 4.84 -8.04 -1.81
N ILE A 12 4.78 -7.48 -3.01
CA ILE A 12 4.12 -8.05 -4.19
C ILE A 12 5.08 -8.05 -5.39
N LEU A 13 4.69 -8.65 -6.51
CA LEU A 13 5.43 -8.56 -7.77
C LEU A 13 4.74 -7.57 -8.72
N ASP A 14 5.54 -6.74 -9.38
CA ASP A 14 5.06 -5.84 -10.45
C ASP A 14 4.84 -6.61 -11.77
N SER A 15 4.46 -5.88 -12.83
CA SER A 15 4.26 -6.46 -14.17
C SER A 15 5.52 -7.02 -14.84
N ARG A 16 6.71 -6.72 -14.30
CA ARG A 16 8.02 -7.21 -14.78
C ARG A 16 8.58 -8.33 -13.88
N GLY A 17 7.83 -8.75 -12.85
CA GLY A 17 8.27 -9.74 -11.88
C GLY A 17 9.24 -9.22 -10.82
N ASN A 18 9.42 -7.90 -10.71
CA ASN A 18 10.25 -7.31 -9.67
C ASN A 18 9.46 -7.15 -8.36
N PRO A 19 10.07 -7.42 -7.20
CA PRO A 19 9.50 -7.06 -5.90
C PRO A 19 9.15 -5.57 -5.81
N THR A 20 7.94 -5.26 -5.38
CA THR A 20 7.48 -3.92 -5.01
C THR A 20 6.59 -3.96 -3.75
N VAL A 21 6.18 -2.80 -3.24
CA VAL A 21 5.40 -2.67 -2.00
C VAL A 21 3.94 -2.31 -2.30
N GLU A 22 3.03 -3.02 -1.65
CA GLU A 22 1.63 -2.63 -1.49
C GLU A 22 1.37 -2.20 -0.04
N ALA A 23 0.63 -1.11 0.14
CA ALA A 23 0.13 -0.66 1.44
C ALA A 23 -1.40 -0.73 1.47
N GLU A 24 -1.93 -1.27 2.57
CA GLU A 24 -3.33 -1.20 2.97
C GLU A 24 -3.47 -0.26 4.16
N ILE A 25 -4.44 0.66 4.10
CA ILE A 25 -4.72 1.64 5.15
C ILE A 25 -6.20 1.54 5.53
N THR A 26 -6.47 1.49 6.83
CA THR A 26 -7.83 1.55 7.37
C THR A 26 -8.02 2.82 8.19
N LEU A 27 -9.11 3.54 7.92
CA LEU A 27 -9.52 4.74 8.64
C LEU A 27 -10.45 4.39 9.82
N GLU A 28 -10.57 5.31 10.77
CA GLU A 28 -11.49 5.21 11.91
C GLU A 28 -12.96 5.02 11.48
N THR A 29 -13.30 5.47 10.26
CA THR A 29 -14.62 5.31 9.64
C THR A 29 -14.88 3.89 9.13
N GLY A 30 -13.90 2.99 9.21
CA GLY A 30 -13.95 1.64 8.66
C GLY A 30 -13.64 1.56 7.16
N VAL A 31 -13.38 2.69 6.49
CA VAL A 31 -12.96 2.71 5.09
C VAL A 31 -11.56 2.13 4.97
N THR A 32 -11.37 1.21 4.02
CA THR A 32 -10.07 0.62 3.70
C THR A 32 -9.67 0.96 2.27
N GLY A 33 -8.42 1.39 2.09
CA GLY A 33 -7.81 1.67 0.80
C GLY A 33 -6.54 0.86 0.62
N ARG A 34 -6.24 0.46 -0.63
CA ARG A 34 -5.01 -0.23 -1.01
C ARG A 34 -4.35 0.44 -2.19
N ALA A 35 -3.02 0.52 -2.16
CA ALA A 35 -2.23 1.04 -3.26
C ALA A 35 -0.88 0.32 -3.35
N ALA A 36 -0.47 0.00 -4.59
CA ALA A 36 0.86 -0.49 -4.91
C ALA A 36 1.71 0.63 -5.51
N VAL A 37 2.97 0.71 -5.12
CA VAL A 37 3.93 1.68 -5.68
C VAL A 37 4.58 1.07 -6.93
N PRO A 38 4.76 1.84 -8.02
CA PRO A 38 5.50 1.35 -9.19
C PRO A 38 6.97 1.09 -8.84
N SER A 39 7.53 0.03 -9.41
CA SER A 39 8.96 -0.27 -9.26
C SER A 39 9.82 0.79 -9.94
N GLY A 40 10.97 1.12 -9.34
CA GLY A 40 11.94 2.08 -9.90
C GLY A 40 11.78 3.53 -9.45
N ALA A 41 10.82 3.85 -8.58
CA ALA A 41 10.70 5.16 -7.94
C ALA A 41 11.59 5.29 -6.68
N SER A 42 12.84 4.83 -6.77
CA SER A 42 13.82 4.88 -5.66
C SER A 42 14.86 5.95 -5.98
N THR A 43 14.67 7.15 -5.44
CA THR A 43 15.62 8.27 -5.47
C THR A 43 15.65 8.95 -4.13
#